data_AF-A0AAD9NFK4-F1
#
_entry.id   AF-A0AAD9NFK4-F1
#
_cell.length_a   1.000
_cell.length_b   1.000
_cell.length_c   1.000
_cell.angle_alpha   90.00
_cell.angle_beta   90.00
_cell.angle_gamma   90.00
#
_symmetry.space_group_name_H-M   'P 1'
#
loop_
_entity.id
_entity.type
_entity.pdbx_description
1 polymer ?
#
loop_
_entity_poly.entity_id
_entity_poly.type
_entity_poly.pdbx_seq_one_letter_code
_entity_poly.pdbx_strand_id
1 'polypeptide(L)'
;MNFNIAKCHLLRITQKRKPSHFTYTTTNQPISQVESHPYLGITIDSKLPWSKHIHTTTSQCARTLGLLKRTLHPATPNVKETAYNMLIRPKLECATVAWNPHKQNNIDTLEKIQ
;
A
#
# COMPACT_ATOMS: atom_id res chain seq x y z
N MET A 1 -3.41 29.56 -6.98
CA MET A 1 -3.22 28.18 -7.51
C MET A 1 -4.59 27.54 -7.61
N ASN A 2 -4.98 27.04 -8.79
CA ASN A 2 -6.24 26.32 -8.99
C ASN A 2 -5.96 24.81 -8.92
N PHE A 3 -6.49 24.13 -7.92
CA PHE A 3 -6.38 22.68 -7.77
C PHE A 3 -7.63 21.99 -8.33
N ASN A 4 -7.44 20.83 -8.96
CA ASN A 4 -8.57 19.97 -9.35
C ASN A 4 -9.10 19.25 -8.10
N ILE A 5 -10.21 19.75 -7.55
CA ILE A 5 -10.82 19.27 -6.31
C ILE A 5 -11.22 17.79 -6.40
N ALA A 6 -11.59 17.28 -7.58
CA ALA A 6 -11.93 15.87 -7.76
C ALA A 6 -10.75 14.91 -7.52
N LYS A 7 -9.50 15.43 -7.59
CA LYS A 7 -8.29 14.67 -7.28
C LYS A 7 -7.75 14.95 -5.87
N CYS A 8 -8.33 15.92 -5.16
CA CYS A 8 -7.92 16.30 -3.82
C CYS A 8 -8.68 15.47 -2.78
N HIS A 9 -7.94 14.91 -1.83
CA HIS A 9 -8.51 14.10 -0.75
C HIS A 9 -7.97 14.60 0.59
N LEU A 10 -8.84 14.67 1.59
CA LEU A 10 -8.48 14.99 2.97
C LEU A 10 -8.30 13.67 3.74
N LEU A 11 -7.08 13.38 4.17
CA LEU A 11 -6.80 12.29 5.10
C LEU A 11 -6.54 12.88 6.49
N ARG A 12 -7.45 12.63 7.45
CA ARG A 12 -7.30 13.12 8.83
C ARG A 12 -6.59 12.06 9.67
N ILE A 13 -5.39 12.38 10.14
CA ILE A 13 -4.61 11.50 11.01
C ILE A 13 -4.67 12.05 12.44
N THR A 14 -5.20 11.26 13.37
CA THR A 14 -5.29 11.66 14.78
C THR A 14 -5.41 10.46 15.71
N GLN A 15 -4.90 10.60 16.93
CA GLN A 15 -5.09 9.62 18.02
C GLN A 15 -6.27 9.97 18.94
N LYS A 16 -6.98 11.08 18.68
CA LYS A 16 -8.13 11.49 19.49
C LYS A 16 -9.28 10.49 19.34
N ARG A 17 -9.84 10.03 20.46
CA ARG A 17 -11.05 9.17 20.47
C ARG A 17 -12.27 9.85 19.88
N LYS A 18 -12.34 11.19 19.97
CA LYS A 18 -13.34 12.04 19.35
C LYS A 18 -12.63 13.07 18.46
N PRO A 19 -12.37 12.73 17.18
CA PRO A 19 -11.78 13.67 16.23
C PRO A 19 -12.68 14.90 16.06
N SER A 20 -12.09 16.08 15.97
CA SER A 20 -12.84 17.23 15.47
C SER A 20 -13.09 17.03 13.98
N HIS A 21 -14.32 17.29 13.55
CA HIS A 21 -14.68 17.28 12.13
C HIS A 21 -14.62 18.73 11.63
N PHE A 22 -13.73 18.97 10.67
CA PHE A 22 -13.61 20.26 10.00
C PHE A 22 -13.56 20.02 8.50
N THR A 23 -14.49 20.61 7.77
CA THR A 23 -14.57 20.50 6.32
C THR A 23 -13.65 21.54 5.70
N TYR A 24 -12.59 21.07 5.05
CA TYR A 24 -11.72 21.95 4.28
C TYR A 24 -12.38 22.23 2.92
N THR A 25 -12.41 23.49 2.53
CA THR A 25 -12.90 23.92 1.22
C THR A 25 -11.74 24.50 0.41
N THR A 26 -11.78 24.29 -0.89
CA THR A 26 -10.92 24.97 -1.86
C THR A 26 -11.82 25.49 -2.97
N THR A 27 -11.66 26.75 -3.36
CA THR A 27 -12.52 27.42 -4.36
C THR A 27 -14.03 27.19 -4.10
N ASN A 28 -14.47 27.36 -2.85
CA ASN A 28 -15.84 27.12 -2.38
C ASN A 28 -16.40 25.70 -2.59
N GLN A 29 -15.58 24.71 -2.90
CA GLN A 29 -15.98 23.30 -2.94
C GLN A 29 -15.34 22.51 -1.78
N PRO A 30 -16.10 21.62 -1.12
CA PRO A 30 -15.57 20.79 -0.06
C PRO A 30 -14.62 19.71 -0.61
N ILE A 31 -13.51 19.47 0.08
CA ILE A 31 -12.59 18.37 -0.21
C ILE A 31 -13.15 17.08 0.40
N SER A 32 -13.19 16.01 -0.39
CA SER A 32 -13.65 14.69 0.08
C SER A 32 -12.72 14.13 1.16
N GLN A 33 -13.28 13.79 2.32
CA GLN A 33 -12.53 13.11 3.38
C GLN A 33 -12.49 11.60 3.13
N VAL A 34 -11.31 11.01 3.27
CA VAL A 34 -11.09 9.56 3.13
C VAL A 34 -10.42 8.99 4.38
N GLU A 35 -10.64 7.70 4.63
CA GLU A 35 -10.00 6.98 5.74
C GLU A 35 -8.64 6.39 5.35
N SER A 36 -8.40 6.18 4.06
CA SER A 36 -7.14 5.69 3.55
C SER A 36 -6.90 6.20 2.13
N HIS A 37 -5.66 6.49 1.76
CA HIS A 37 -5.32 6.94 0.43
C HIS A 37 -3.92 6.47 0.00
N PRO A 38 -3.73 6.05 -1.26
CA PRO A 38 -2.40 5.79 -1.80
C PRO A 38 -1.60 7.09 -1.92
N TYR A 39 -0.37 7.08 -1.45
CA TYR A 39 0.58 8.18 -1.54
C TYR A 39 1.97 7.62 -1.78
N LEU A 40 2.58 7.98 -2.93
CA LEU A 40 3.93 7.55 -3.33
C LEU A 40 4.15 6.02 -3.27
N GLY A 41 3.12 5.24 -3.62
CA GLY A 41 3.19 3.77 -3.62
C GLY A 41 2.90 3.10 -2.27
N ILE A 42 2.59 3.88 -1.23
CA ILE A 42 2.19 3.37 0.09
C ILE A 42 0.73 3.74 0.34
N THR A 43 -0.07 2.83 0.87
CA THR A 43 -1.43 3.18 1.32
C THR A 43 -1.39 3.67 2.75
N ILE A 44 -1.63 4.97 2.95
CA ILE A 44 -1.68 5.57 4.29
C ILE A 44 -3.12 5.49 4.80
N ASP A 45 -3.27 5.06 6.05
CA ASP A 45 -4.55 5.00 6.75
C ASP A 45 -4.62 6.08 7.83
N SER A 46 -5.82 6.62 8.07
CA SER A 46 -6.12 7.65 9.07
C SER A 46 -5.70 7.26 10.49
N LYS A 47 -5.71 5.97 10.81
CA LYS A 47 -5.29 5.43 12.11
C LYS A 47 -3.85 4.93 12.10
N LEU A 48 -3.16 5.01 10.96
CA LEU A 48 -1.83 4.47 10.70
C LEU A 48 -1.63 2.93 10.87
N PRO A 49 -2.64 2.04 10.79
CA PRO A 49 -2.35 0.61 10.65
C PRO A 49 -1.83 0.29 9.24
N TRP A 50 -0.75 -0.48 9.16
CA TRP A 50 -0.19 -0.91 7.88
C TRP A 50 -0.91 -2.10 7.23
N SER A 51 -1.93 -2.67 7.89
CA SER A 51 -2.62 -3.87 7.41
C SER A 51 -3.24 -3.69 6.02
N LYS A 52 -3.82 -2.53 5.71
CA LYS A 52 -4.43 -2.26 4.40
C LYS A 52 -3.38 -2.17 3.28
N HIS A 53 -2.27 -1.49 3.56
CA HIS A 53 -1.10 -1.41 2.69
C HIS A 53 -0.52 -2.79 2.42
N ILE A 54 -0.27 -3.57 3.48
CA ILE A 54 0.32 -4.91 3.40
C ILE A 54 -0.60 -5.84 2.60
N HIS A 55 -1.89 -5.89 2.90
CA HIS A 55 -2.84 -6.74 2.18
C HIS A 55 -2.90 -6.40 0.68
N THR A 56 -2.91 -5.11 0.34
CA THR A 56 -2.95 -4.66 -1.06
C THR A 56 -1.66 -5.03 -1.80
N THR A 57 -0.51 -4.82 -1.15
CA THR A 57 0.82 -5.11 -1.71
C THR A 57 1.02 -6.62 -1.87
N THR A 58 0.69 -7.42 -0.86
CA THR A 58 0.82 -8.88 -0.92
C THR A 58 -0.14 -9.49 -1.92
N SER A 59 -1.38 -8.99 -2.05
CA SER A 59 -2.32 -9.43 -3.09
C SER A 59 -1.81 -9.13 -4.51
N GLN A 60 -1.18 -7.98 -4.74
CA GLN A 60 -0.55 -7.66 -6.02
C GLN A 60 0.65 -8.58 -6.30
N CYS A 61 1.48 -8.84 -5.30
CA CYS A 61 2.63 -9.70 -5.44
C CYS A 61 2.24 -11.17 -5.63
N ALA A 62 1.20 -11.66 -4.93
CA ALA A 62 0.66 -13.01 -5.08
C ALA A 62 0.18 -13.29 -6.51
N ARG A 63 -0.52 -12.32 -7.13
CA ARG A 63 -0.93 -12.41 -8.54
C ARG A 63 0.28 -12.50 -9.47
N THR A 64 1.30 -11.68 -9.22
CA THR A 64 2.55 -11.70 -9.99
C THR A 64 3.28 -13.03 -9.82
N LEU A 65 3.36 -13.55 -8.59
CA LEU A 65 3.97 -14.83 -8.27
C LEU A 65 3.23 -15.99 -8.95
N GLY A 66 1.89 -15.99 -8.94
CA GLY A 66 1.08 -16.98 -9.65
C GLY A 66 1.33 -16.95 -11.16
N LEU A 67 1.46 -15.76 -11.75
CA LEU A 67 1.84 -15.60 -13.15
C LEU A 67 3.22 -16.20 -13.41
N LEU A 68 4.24 -15.84 -12.61
CA LEU A 68 5.60 -16.36 -12.75
C LEU A 68 5.66 -17.88 -12.60
N LYS A 69 4.94 -18.45 -11.64
CA LYS A 69 4.85 -19.91 -11.44
C LYS A 69 4.30 -20.62 -12.69
N ARG A 70 3.31 -20.02 -13.36
CA ARG A 70 2.70 -20.57 -14.57
C ARG A 70 3.58 -20.39 -15.81
N THR A 71 4.17 -19.21 -15.99
CA THR A 71 4.93 -18.87 -17.21
C THR A 71 6.35 -19.41 -17.18
N LEU A 72 7.01 -19.36 -16.03
CA LEU A 72 8.39 -19.82 -15.84
C LEU A 72 8.45 -21.26 -15.31
N HIS A 73 7.36 -22.03 -15.36
CA HIS A 73 7.34 -23.43 -14.92
C HIS A 73 8.56 -24.24 -15.44
N PRO A 74 8.86 -24.25 -16.76
CA PRO A 74 10.00 -25.01 -17.30
C PRO A 74 11.37 -24.32 -17.11
N ALA A 75 11.41 -23.10 -16.59
CA ALA A 75 12.65 -22.33 -16.47
C ALA A 75 13.55 -22.86 -15.34
N THR A 76 14.85 -22.59 -15.46
CA THR A 76 15.84 -22.92 -14.44
C THR A 76 15.61 -22.11 -13.15
N PRO A 77 16.07 -22.61 -11.99
CA PRO A 77 15.96 -21.90 -10.71
C PRO A 77 16.49 -20.46 -10.77
N ASN A 78 17.65 -20.23 -11.41
CA ASN A 78 18.26 -18.90 -11.53
C ASN A 78 17.35 -17.90 -12.26
N VAL A 79 16.64 -18.34 -13.30
CA VAL A 79 15.70 -17.47 -14.03
C VAL A 79 14.48 -17.14 -13.17
N LYS A 80 13.96 -18.13 -12.43
CA LYS A 80 12.84 -17.93 -11.49
C LYS A 80 13.21 -16.95 -10.38
N GLU A 81 14.41 -17.11 -9.80
CA GLU A 81 14.94 -16.23 -8.77
C GLU A 81 15.14 -14.80 -9.31
N THR A 82 15.74 -14.66 -10.49
CA THR A 82 15.93 -13.35 -11.14
C THR A 82 14.59 -12.65 -11.36
N ALA A 83 13.59 -13.37 -11.88
CA ALA A 83 12.26 -12.81 -12.10
C ALA A 83 11.58 -12.39 -10.79
N TYR A 84 11.72 -13.18 -9.73
CA TYR A 84 11.23 -12.84 -8.40
C TYR A 84 11.88 -11.57 -7.85
N ASN A 85 13.22 -11.51 -7.89
CA ASN A 85 14.02 -10.38 -7.40
C ASN A 85 13.77 -9.09 -8.20
N MET A 86 13.44 -9.18 -9.49
CA MET A 86 13.14 -8.01 -10.31
C MET A 86 11.68 -7.53 -10.17
N LEU A 87 10.70 -8.43 -10.00
CA LEU A 87 9.28 -8.08 -10.15
C LEU A 87 8.49 -8.04 -8.84
N ILE A 88 8.93 -8.80 -7.83
CA ILE A 88 8.21 -8.99 -6.56
C ILE A 88 8.97 -8.30 -5.44
N ARG A 89 10.25 -8.62 -5.26
CA ARG A 89 11.06 -8.10 -4.15
C ARG A 89 11.04 -6.57 -4.01
N PRO A 90 11.17 -5.76 -5.09
CA PRO A 90 11.14 -4.30 -4.97
C PRO A 90 9.78 -3.78 -4.48
N LYS A 91 8.68 -4.46 -4.81
CA LYS A 91 7.34 -4.06 -4.36
C LYS A 91 7.13 -4.34 -2.87
N LEU A 92 7.72 -5.41 -2.35
CA LEU A 92 7.66 -5.77 -0.94
C LEU A 92 8.62 -4.94 -0.08
N GLU A 93 9.77 -4.55 -0.61
CA GLU A 93 10.81 -3.86 0.18
C GLU A 93 10.80 -2.33 0.05
N CYS A 94 10.08 -1.79 -0.94
CA CYS A 94 10.00 -0.35 -1.15
C CYS A 94 9.41 0.38 0.06
N ALA A 95 10.12 1.42 0.51
CA ALA A 95 9.72 2.30 1.61
C ALA A 95 9.42 1.56 2.94
N THR A 96 10.02 0.39 3.16
CA THR A 96 9.89 -0.38 4.41
C THR A 96 10.23 0.43 5.66
N VAL A 97 11.14 1.41 5.57
CA VAL A 97 11.44 2.35 6.66
C VAL A 97 10.18 3.06 7.19
N ALA A 98 9.18 3.30 6.34
CA ALA A 98 7.93 3.93 6.74
C ALA A 98 6.91 2.95 7.34
N TRP A 99 6.78 1.75 6.78
CA TRP A 99 5.62 0.87 7.05
C TRP A 99 5.94 -0.51 7.64
N ASN A 100 7.21 -0.80 7.96
CA ASN A 100 7.65 -2.09 8.50
C ASN A 100 6.68 -2.63 9.58
N PRO A 101 6.01 -3.77 9.37
CA PRO A 101 5.01 -4.28 10.30
C PRO A 101 5.62 -4.74 11.63
N HIS A 102 4.98 -4.37 12.73
CA HIS A 102 5.30 -4.88 14.06
C HIS A 102 4.30 -5.94 14.57
N LYS A 103 3.18 -6.15 13.87
CA LYS A 103 2.15 -7.11 14.27
C LYS A 103 2.39 -8.45 13.58
N GLN A 104 2.34 -9.54 14.35
CA GLN A 104 2.61 -10.89 13.85
C GLN A 104 1.76 -11.24 12.63
N ASN A 105 0.46 -10.98 12.67
CA ASN A 105 -0.46 -11.27 11.56
C ASN A 105 -0.05 -10.60 10.23
N ASN A 106 0.50 -9.39 10.31
CA ASN A 106 0.95 -8.63 9.15
C ASN A 106 2.29 -9.19 8.63
N ILE A 107 3.18 -9.58 9.53
CA ILE A 107 4.45 -10.26 9.21
C ILE A 107 4.15 -11.59 8.50
N ASP A 108 3.30 -12.44 9.10
CA ASP A 108 2.89 -13.73 8.53
C ASP A 108 2.26 -13.59 7.14
N THR A 109 1.56 -12.48 6.89
CA THR A 109 0.95 -12.20 5.58
C THR A 109 2.01 -11.85 4.53
N LEU A 110 3.10 -11.21 4.95
CA LEU A 110 4.18 -10.76 4.09
C LEU A 110 5.12 -11.92 3.74
N GLU A 111 5.47 -12.74 4.74
CA GLU A 111 6.30 -13.95 4.61
C GLU A 111 5.65 -15.05 3.74
N LYS A 112 4.34 -14.98 3.48
CA LYS A 112 3.70 -15.89 2.50
C LYS A 112 4.10 -15.62 1.05
N ILE A 113 4.63 -14.43 0.79
CA ILE A 113 5.06 -14.01 -0.55
C ILE A 113 6.58 -14.12 -0.70
N GLN A 114 7.32 -13.90 0.40
CA GLN A 114 8.79 -14.06 0.47
C GLN A 114 9.19 -15.53 0.47
#